data_AF-A0A914VRV3-F1
#
_entry.id   AF-A0A914VRV3-F1
#
_cell.length_a   1.000
_cell.length_b   1.000
_cell.length_c   1.000
_cell.angle_alpha   90.00
_cell.angle_beta   90.00
_cell.angle_gamma   90.00
#
_symmetry.space_group_name_H-M   'P 1'
#
loop_
_entity.id
_entity.type
_entity.pdbx_description
1 polymer ?
#
loop_
_entity_poly.entity_id
_entity_poly.type
_entity_poly.pdbx_seq_one_letter_code
_entity_poly.pdbx_strand_id
1 'polypeptide(L)' 'GLADDDAVAETSDGSAPEWNSPEDAKNEVLHFPGDCSNCGARTETLMKPTDVPYFQTVIIMATTCDACGHRTNE' A
#
# COMPACT_ATOMS: atom_id res chain seq x y z
N GLY A 1 25.06 15.72 -36.70
CA GLY A 1 23.82 16.40 -36.25
C GLY A 1 22.67 15.53 -36.69
N LEU A 2 21.67 15.25 -35.87
CA LEU A 2 21.18 15.99 -34.72
C LEU A 2 20.81 15.03 -33.58
N ALA A 3 20.86 15.56 -32.36
CA ALA A 3 20.31 15.00 -31.16
C ALA A 3 18.90 15.55 -30.99
N ASP A 4 17.91 14.68 -30.78
CA ASP A 4 16.54 14.98 -30.35
C ASP A 4 15.95 13.61 -29.92
N ASP A 5 15.21 13.41 -28.84
CA ASP A 5 14.78 14.23 -27.72
C ASP A 5 14.20 13.26 -26.68
N ASP A 6 14.38 13.60 -25.42
CA ASP A 6 13.93 12.89 -24.24
C ASP A 6 12.39 12.80 -24.17
N ALA A 7 11.83 11.61 -23.94
CA ALA A 7 10.45 11.49 -23.49
C ALA A 7 10.29 10.19 -22.69
N VAL A 8 10.94 10.13 -21.53
CA VAL A 8 10.56 9.22 -20.46
C VAL A 8 9.23 9.70 -19.87
N ALA A 9 8.12 9.23 -20.42
CA ALA A 9 6.80 9.43 -19.85
C ALA A 9 6.53 8.37 -18.78
N GLU A 10 7.27 8.43 -17.67
CA GLU A 10 6.94 7.71 -16.44
C GLU A 10 5.78 8.47 -15.79
N THR A 11 4.57 7.99 -15.99
CA THR A 11 3.36 8.57 -15.40
C THR A 11 3.42 8.39 -13.89
N SER A 12 3.51 9.51 -13.20
CA SER A 12 3.44 9.71 -11.76
C SER A 12 2.23 9.04 -11.10
N ASP A 13 2.48 8.07 -10.21
CA ASP A 13 2.02 8.07 -8.81
C ASP A 13 2.63 6.84 -8.11
N GLY A 14 3.79 7.00 -7.47
CA GLY A 14 4.53 5.84 -6.96
C GLY A 14 5.82 6.17 -6.24
N SER A 15 5.90 7.32 -5.55
CA SER A 15 6.99 7.48 -4.59
C SER A 15 6.62 6.63 -3.39
N ALA A 16 7.15 5.41 -3.33
CA ALA A 16 7.14 4.65 -2.08
C ALA A 16 7.68 5.57 -0.97
N PRO A 17 7.02 5.65 0.20
CA PRO A 17 7.47 6.53 1.28
C PRO A 17 8.95 6.27 1.57
N GLU A 18 9.75 7.33 1.60
CA GLU A 18 11.17 7.22 1.92
C GLU A 18 11.29 6.97 3.43
N TRP A 19 11.40 5.70 3.80
CA TRP A 19 11.56 5.29 5.19
C TRP A 19 12.97 5.60 5.67
N ASN A 20 13.10 6.61 6.53
CA ASN A 20 14.38 6.98 7.11
C ASN A 20 14.75 6.10 8.32
N SER A 21 13.77 5.44 8.95
CA SER A 21 13.96 4.47 10.03
C SER A 21 12.84 3.41 10.10
N PRO A 22 13.08 2.20 10.67
CA PRO A 22 12.02 1.22 10.94
C PRO A 22 10.91 1.72 11.87
N GLU A 23 11.15 2.79 12.63
CA GLU A 23 10.11 3.43 13.44
C GLU A 23 9.16 4.29 12.61
N ASP A 24 9.62 4.89 11.50
CA ASP A 24 8.75 5.57 10.54
C ASP A 24 7.77 4.55 9.93
N ALA A 25 8.29 3.38 9.54
CA ALA A 25 7.53 2.24 9.00
C ALA A 25 6.33 1.79 9.85
N LYS A 26 6.42 1.98 11.17
CA LYS A 26 5.37 1.58 12.12
C LYS A 26 4.30 2.64 12.30
N ASN A 27 4.65 3.91 12.04
CA ASN A 27 3.73 5.03 12.26
C ASN A 27 2.82 5.29 11.07
N GLU A 28 3.24 4.88 9.87
CA GLU A 28 2.48 5.09 8.64
C GLU A 28 1.66 3.86 8.25
N VAL A 29 0.57 4.11 7.54
CA VAL A 29 -0.30 3.09 6.97
C VAL A 29 0.09 2.92 5.51
N LEU A 30 0.45 1.70 5.14
CA LEU A 30 0.77 1.34 3.77
C LEU A 30 -0.51 1.03 3.00
N HIS A 31 -0.59 1.52 1.78
CA HIS A 31 -1.72 1.34 0.89
C HIS A 31 -1.33 0.41 -0.26
N PHE A 32 -1.95 -0.77 -0.33
CA PHE A 32 -1.67 -1.78 -1.35
C PHE A 32 -2.87 -1.93 -2.29
N PRO A 33 -2.75 -1.52 -3.57
CA PRO A 33 -3.84 -1.69 -4.54
C PRO A 33 -3.97 -3.16 -4.95
N GLY A 34 -5.20 -3.65 -5.01
CA GLY A 34 -5.52 -5.03 -5.38
C GLY A 34 -6.95 -5.18 -5.86
N ASP A 35 -7.43 -6.42 -5.91
CA ASP A 35 -8.78 -6.75 -6.34
C ASP A 35 -9.56 -7.43 -5.20
N CYS A 36 -10.85 -7.13 -5.11
CA CYS A 36 -11.70 -7.66 -4.05
C CYS A 36 -11.90 -9.17 -4.23
N SER A 37 -11.53 -9.98 -3.23
CA SER A 37 -11.70 -11.43 -3.24
C SER A 37 -13.16 -11.91 -3.39
N ASN A 38 -14.14 -11.03 -3.14
CA ASN A 38 -15.56 -11.37 -3.25
C ASN A 38 -16.17 -10.98 -4.61
N CYS A 39 -15.83 -9.82 -5.16
CA CYS A 39 -16.50 -9.30 -6.37
C CYS A 39 -15.56 -8.93 -7.53
N GLY A 40 -14.23 -9.01 -7.32
CA GLY A 40 -13.22 -8.66 -8.32
C GLY A 40 -13.07 -7.17 -8.62
N ALA A 41 -13.83 -6.29 -7.95
CA ALA A 41 -13.67 -4.85 -8.11
C ALA A 41 -12.33 -4.37 -7.55
N ARG A 42 -11.77 -3.30 -8.12
CA ARG A 42 -10.55 -2.67 -7.61
C ARG A 42 -10.76 -2.21 -6.17
N THR A 43 -9.87 -2.60 -5.29
CA THR A 43 -9.93 -2.31 -3.86
C THR A 43 -8.53 -2.01 -3.34
N GLU A 44 -8.46 -1.40 -2.17
CA GLU A 44 -7.20 -1.16 -1.48
C GLU A 44 -7.14 -1.97 -0.19
N THR A 45 -5.96 -2.49 0.10
CA THR A 45 -5.63 -3.13 1.37
C THR A 45 -4.68 -2.23 2.14
N LEU A 46 -5.10 -1.85 3.34
CA LEU A 46 -4.30 -1.08 4.29
C LEU A 46 -3.44 -2.04 5.10
N MET A 47 -2.15 -1.75 5.23
CA MET A 47 -1.21 -2.53 6.02
C MET A 47 -0.53 -1.65 7.06
N LYS A 48 -0.46 -2.12 8.31
CA LYS A 48 0.23 -1.42 9.39
C LYS A 48 1.07 -2.37 10.26
N PRO A 49 2.40 -2.22 10.28
CA PRO A 49 3.25 -2.86 11.27
C PRO A 49 2.93 -2.33 12.67
N THR A 50 2.60 -3.22 13.59
CA THR A 50 2.19 -2.86 14.96
C THR A 50 3.01 -3.66 15.96
N ASP A 51 3.64 -2.96 16.91
CA ASP A 51 4.27 -3.60 18.05
C ASP A 51 3.24 -3.82 19.16
N VAL A 52 3.02 -5.09 19.47
CA VAL A 52 2.17 -5.50 20.60
C VAL A 52 3.09 -5.94 21.74
N PRO A 53 2.92 -5.42 22.98
CA PRO A 53 3.74 -5.83 24.11
C PRO A 53 3.74 -7.35 24.28
N TYR A 54 4.90 -7.92 24.57
CA TYR A 54 5.11 -9.37 24.75
C TYR A 54 5.00 -10.23 23.47
N PHE A 55 4.80 -9.60 22.30
CA PHE A 55 4.80 -10.26 21.00
C PHE A 55 5.91 -9.73 20.10
N GLN A 56 6.24 -10.49 19.06
CA GLN A 56 6.98 -9.94 17.92
C GLN A 56 6.10 -8.96 17.16
N THR A 57 6.70 -8.04 16.42
CA THR A 57 5.98 -7.10 15.56
C THR A 57 5.00 -7.87 14.66
N VAL A 58 3.72 -7.53 14.75
CA VAL A 58 2.67 -8.11 13.91
C VAL A 58 2.32 -7.13 12.80
N ILE A 59 1.85 -7.64 11.67
CA ILE A 59 1.38 -6.83 10.56
C ILE A 59 -0.13 -6.99 10.50
N ILE A 60 -0.85 -5.87 10.60
CA ILE A 60 -2.31 -5.85 10.47
C ILE A 60 -2.63 -5.47 9.04
N MET A 61 -3.46 -6.27 8.36
CA MET A 61 -3.97 -5.99 7.02
C MET A 61 -5.48 -5.82 7.07
N ALA A 62 -5.99 -4.75 6.44
CA ALA A 62 -7.41 -4.47 6.40
C ALA A 62 -7.83 -4.07 4.99
N THR A 63 -8.79 -4.79 4.42
CA THR A 63 -9.35 -4.49 3.09
C THR A 63 -10.83 -4.18 3.24
N THR A 64 -11.29 -3.06 2.70
CA THR A 64 -12.71 -2.72 2.60
C THR A 64 -13.04 -2.40 1.15
N CYS A 65 -14.00 -3.14 0.59
CA CYS A 65 -14.44 -2.95 -0.79
C CYS A 65 -15.66 -2.02 -0.83
N ASP A 66 -15.51 -0.84 -1.44
CA ASP A 66 -16.60 0.13 -1.59
C ASP A 66 -17.69 -0.32 -2.57
N ALA A 67 -17.37 -1.25 -3.48
CA ALA A 67 -18.31 -1.73 -4.50
C ALA A 67 -19.33 -2.74 -3.95
N CYS A 68 -18.91 -3.68 -3.10
CA CYS A 68 -19.77 -4.75 -2.58
C CYS A 68 -19.91 -4.77 -1.05
N GLY A 69 -19.17 -3.91 -0.33
CA GLY A 69 -19.17 -3.85 1.13
C GLY A 69 -18.40 -4.98 1.82
N HIS A 70 -17.69 -5.83 1.07
CA HIS A 70 -16.87 -6.89 1.65
C HIS A 70 -15.72 -6.30 2.48
N ARG A 71 -15.49 -6.86 3.68
CA ARG A 71 -14.48 -6.41 4.63
C ARG A 71 -13.72 -7.61 5.17
N THR A 72 -12.39 -7.55 5.13
CA THR A 72 -11.52 -8.55 5.75
C THR A 72 -10.45 -7.86 6.60
N ASN A 73 -10.11 -8.47 7.73
CA ASN A 73 -9.00 -8.07 8.59
C ASN A 73 -8.17 -9.32 8.83
N GLU A 74 -6.94 -9.31 8.34
CA GLU A 74 -5.97 -10.42 8.44
C GLU A 74 -4.73 -9.99 9.23
#